data_AF-A0A6N6KK53-F1
#
_entry.id   AF-A0A6N6KK53-F1
#
_cell.length_a   1.000
_cell.length_b   1.000
_cell.length_c   1.000
_cell.angle_alpha   90.00
_cell.angle_beta   90.00
_cell.angle_gamma   90.00
#
_symmetry.space_group_name_H-M   'P 1'
#
loop_
_entity.id
_entity.type
_entity.pdbx_description
1 polymer ?
#
loop_
_entity_poly.entity_id
_entity_poly.type
_entity_poly.pdbx_seq_one_letter_code
_entity_poly.pdbx_strand_id
1 'polypeptide(L)'
;MDDFDVHGIDVSHYQGRIDWPTVSEQGSILFLLQPLKEEITRISIFCDNWDLMRMYEIKRGAYHFFRPNTPVNLQIANFVDNVELEAGDLPPVLDVETYDGASKLEIISGMRQWLYAIEIHYNVKPIIYTNLKFFNKNLAGQFRDYPLWIARYNTREPRLADSREWDFWQYGNKGTLAGIEGYVDFNVFQGDLESLDSMCYEPAAVISEQRED
;
A
#
# COMPACT_ATOMS: atom_id res chain seq x y z
N MET A 1 -10.66 -7.06 -17.04
CA MET A 1 -10.27 -7.67 -15.76
C MET A 1 -11.56 -7.97 -15.02
N ASP A 2 -12.53 -8.54 -15.75
CA ASP A 2 -13.95 -8.42 -15.39
C ASP A 2 -14.35 -9.55 -14.43
N ASP A 3 -13.40 -10.44 -14.14
CA ASP A 3 -13.49 -11.53 -13.18
C ASP A 3 -13.18 -11.05 -11.74
N PHE A 4 -12.85 -9.77 -11.55
CA PHE A 4 -12.60 -9.17 -10.23
C PHE A 4 -13.64 -8.09 -9.93
N ASP A 5 -14.27 -8.18 -8.77
CA ASP A 5 -15.31 -7.21 -8.35
C ASP A 5 -14.71 -5.90 -7.82
N VAL A 6 -13.46 -5.96 -7.35
CA VAL A 6 -12.82 -4.89 -6.61
C VAL A 6 -11.62 -4.36 -7.39
N HIS A 7 -11.74 -3.11 -7.83
CA HIS A 7 -10.73 -2.38 -8.58
C HIS A 7 -10.11 -1.25 -7.76
N GLY A 8 -8.89 -0.90 -8.12
CA GLY A 8 -8.18 0.21 -7.50
C GLY A 8 -7.18 0.88 -8.41
N ILE A 9 -6.64 1.99 -7.93
CA ILE A 9 -5.49 2.68 -8.47
C ILE A 9 -4.43 2.85 -7.41
N ASP A 10 -3.20 3.09 -7.82
CA ASP A 10 -2.18 3.63 -6.94
C ASP A 10 -1.52 4.82 -7.61
N VAL A 11 -1.21 5.80 -6.78
CA VAL A 11 -0.76 7.11 -7.23
C VAL A 11 0.36 7.63 -6.34
N SER A 12 1.14 8.53 -6.90
CA SER A 12 2.22 9.22 -6.22
C SER A 12 2.25 10.68 -6.67
N HIS A 13 3.30 11.40 -6.30
CA HIS A 13 3.55 12.74 -6.81
C HIS A 13 3.66 12.81 -8.35
N TYR A 14 3.88 11.70 -9.06
CA TYR A 14 3.95 11.68 -10.53
C TYR A 14 2.60 12.00 -11.21
N GLN A 15 1.48 11.77 -10.53
CA GLN A 15 0.14 12.09 -11.05
C GLN A 15 -0.23 13.58 -10.84
N GLY A 16 0.62 14.36 -10.17
CA GLY A 16 0.39 15.78 -9.96
C GLY A 16 -0.89 16.07 -9.17
N ARG A 17 -1.68 17.03 -9.66
CA ARG A 17 -2.95 17.40 -9.05
C ARG A 17 -4.05 16.45 -9.52
N ILE A 18 -4.74 15.83 -8.58
CA ILE A 18 -5.85 14.90 -8.84
C ILE A 18 -7.19 15.59 -8.50
N ASP A 19 -8.17 15.43 -9.38
CA ASP A 19 -9.55 15.84 -9.15
C ASP A 19 -10.33 14.74 -8.42
N TRP A 20 -10.16 14.70 -7.10
CA TRP A 20 -10.77 13.70 -6.23
C TRP A 20 -12.30 13.58 -6.29
N PRO A 21 -13.10 14.66 -6.41
CA PRO A 21 -14.53 14.52 -6.67
C PRO A 21 -14.85 13.69 -7.90
N THR A 22 -14.13 13.90 -9.01
CA THR A 22 -14.33 13.13 -10.24
C THR A 22 -13.85 11.68 -10.06
N VAL A 23 -12.73 11.47 -9.36
CA VAL A 23 -12.19 10.13 -9.11
C VAL A 23 -13.11 9.29 -8.20
N SER A 24 -13.74 9.88 -7.18
CA SER A 24 -14.60 9.15 -6.24
C SER A 24 -15.85 8.56 -6.90
N GLU A 25 -16.40 9.24 -7.91
CA GLU A 25 -17.55 8.77 -8.69
C GLU A 25 -17.23 7.52 -9.53
N GLN A 26 -15.94 7.24 -9.77
CA GLN A 26 -15.50 6.14 -10.61
C GLN A 26 -15.13 4.88 -9.82
N GLY A 27 -15.23 4.95 -8.48
CA GLY A 27 -15.04 3.84 -7.54
C GLY A 27 -13.66 3.22 -7.59
N SER A 28 -12.86 3.31 -6.53
CA SER A 28 -11.57 2.60 -6.45
C SER A 28 -11.01 2.54 -5.03
N ILE A 29 -10.31 1.44 -4.74
CA ILE A 29 -9.24 1.40 -3.73
C ILE A 29 -8.13 2.34 -4.17
N LEU A 30 -7.51 3.06 -3.24
CA LEU A 30 -6.35 3.87 -3.57
C LEU A 30 -5.16 3.69 -2.64
N PHE A 31 -3.99 3.40 -3.21
CA PHE A 31 -2.74 3.45 -2.47
C PHE A 31 -1.92 4.69 -2.85
N LEU A 32 -1.53 5.50 -1.86
CA LEU A 32 -0.70 6.69 -2.04
C LEU A 32 0.76 6.45 -1.61
N LEU A 33 1.71 6.93 -2.43
CA LEU A 33 3.12 6.90 -2.05
C LEU A 33 3.38 7.87 -0.91
N GLN A 34 3.83 7.35 0.23
CA GLN A 34 4.46 8.14 1.27
C GLN A 34 5.92 8.42 0.88
N PRO A 35 6.29 9.68 0.61
CA PRO A 35 7.67 10.05 0.33
C PRO A 35 8.50 10.14 1.63
N LEU A 36 9.82 10.20 1.47
CA LEU A 36 10.74 10.41 2.58
C LEU A 36 10.70 11.88 3.07
N LYS A 37 10.98 12.10 4.35
CA LYS A 37 10.88 13.40 5.04
C LYS A 37 11.72 14.52 4.42
N GLU A 38 12.80 14.19 3.73
CA GLU A 38 13.63 15.14 2.99
C GLU A 38 12.95 15.71 1.74
N GLU A 39 11.80 15.17 1.33
CA GLU A 39 11.07 15.54 0.12
C GLU A 39 9.82 16.39 0.43
N ILE A 40 10.00 17.52 1.13
CA ILE A 40 8.91 18.36 1.70
C ILE A 40 7.75 18.60 0.74
N THR A 41 8.02 18.97 -0.53
CA THR A 41 6.96 19.20 -1.53
C THR A 41 6.14 17.94 -1.79
N ARG A 42 6.78 16.78 -1.85
CA ARG A 42 6.09 15.50 -2.05
C ARG A 42 5.28 15.10 -0.82
N ILE A 43 5.77 15.40 0.40
CA ILE A 43 5.00 15.18 1.64
C ILE A 43 3.73 16.03 1.62
N SER A 44 3.83 17.30 1.22
CA SER A 44 2.65 18.16 1.10
C SER A 44 1.62 17.58 0.12
N ILE A 45 2.07 17.09 -1.03
CA ILE A 45 1.18 16.43 -2.02
C ILE A 45 0.56 15.16 -1.42
N PHE A 46 1.32 14.37 -0.66
CA PHE A 46 0.79 13.21 0.04
C PHE A 46 -0.31 13.62 1.03
N CYS A 47 -0.05 14.59 1.91
CA CYS A 47 -1.02 15.04 2.92
C CYS A 47 -2.30 15.57 2.27
N ASP A 48 -2.17 16.42 1.24
CA ASP A 48 -3.32 16.97 0.50
C ASP A 48 -4.18 15.84 -0.10
N ASN A 49 -3.54 14.86 -0.75
CA ASN A 49 -4.25 13.74 -1.33
C ASN A 49 -4.85 12.81 -0.26
N TRP A 50 -4.12 12.56 0.84
CA TRP A 50 -4.59 11.76 1.98
C TRP A 50 -5.90 12.34 2.51
N ASP A 51 -5.93 13.63 2.82
CA ASP A 51 -7.10 14.32 3.37
C ASP A 51 -8.26 14.38 2.38
N LEU A 52 -7.99 14.62 1.10
CA LEU A 52 -9.03 14.70 0.07
C LEU A 52 -9.68 13.33 -0.18
N MET A 53 -8.91 12.24 -0.22
CA MET A 53 -9.50 10.91 -0.38
C MET A 53 -10.46 10.57 0.76
N ARG A 54 -10.12 10.94 2.00
CA ARG A 54 -11.05 10.81 3.14
C ARG A 54 -12.30 11.66 2.94
N MET A 55 -12.14 12.91 2.54
CA MET A 55 -13.26 13.84 2.33
C MET A 55 -14.27 13.31 1.31
N TYR A 56 -13.80 12.57 0.29
CA TYR A 56 -14.65 11.97 -0.74
C TYR A 56 -14.94 10.48 -0.51
N GLU A 57 -14.76 9.98 0.71
CA GLU A 57 -15.09 8.62 1.14
C GLU A 57 -14.41 7.52 0.28
N ILE A 58 -13.23 7.83 -0.27
CA ILE A 58 -12.41 6.87 -1.02
C ILE A 58 -11.66 5.99 -0.02
N LYS A 59 -11.82 4.68 -0.14
CA LYS A 59 -11.02 3.72 0.63
C LYS A 59 -9.54 3.86 0.25
N ARG A 60 -8.72 4.27 1.21
CA ARG A 60 -7.34 4.69 0.99
C ARG A 60 -6.34 3.87 1.81
N GLY A 61 -5.12 3.74 1.31
CA GLY A 61 -3.96 3.19 2.01
C GLY A 61 -2.71 3.98 1.63
N ALA A 62 -1.67 3.86 2.46
CA ALA A 62 -0.39 4.51 2.20
C ALA A 62 0.71 3.45 1.99
N TYR A 63 1.61 3.68 1.03
CA TYR A 63 2.73 2.81 0.75
C TYR A 63 4.08 3.50 0.97
N HIS A 64 5.04 2.78 1.54
CA HIS A 64 6.40 3.23 1.75
C HIS A 64 7.34 2.57 0.74
N PHE A 65 8.02 3.37 -0.09
CA PHE A 65 9.08 2.85 -0.95
C PHE A 65 10.32 2.49 -0.12
N PHE A 66 10.59 1.19 0.00
CA PHE A 66 11.71 0.67 0.77
C PHE A 66 13.05 0.97 0.09
N ARG A 67 13.94 1.61 0.84
CA ARG A 67 15.32 1.93 0.44
C ARG A 67 16.28 1.04 1.24
N PRO A 68 16.78 -0.08 0.67
CA PRO A 68 17.66 -0.99 1.41
C PRO A 68 18.94 -0.36 1.97
N ASN A 69 19.42 0.74 1.39
CA ASN A 69 20.61 1.47 1.85
C ASN A 69 20.31 2.54 2.91
N THR A 70 19.05 2.81 3.22
CA THR A 70 18.63 3.76 4.25
C THR A 70 18.34 3.01 5.56
N PRO A 71 18.83 3.52 6.71
CA PRO A 71 18.53 2.91 8.01
C PRO A 71 17.03 2.66 8.23
N VAL A 72 16.67 1.42 8.55
CA VAL A 72 15.26 0.98 8.61
C VAL A 72 14.47 1.74 9.65
N ASN A 73 15.09 2.13 10.78
CA ASN A 73 14.45 2.94 11.81
C ASN A 73 14.03 4.33 11.29
N LEU A 74 14.78 4.92 10.35
CA LEU A 74 14.39 6.18 9.73
C LEU A 74 13.20 5.99 8.79
N GLN A 75 13.14 4.85 8.09
CA GLN A 75 12.02 4.50 7.23
C GLN A 75 10.74 4.22 8.03
N ILE A 76 10.86 3.57 9.18
CA ILE A 76 9.73 3.35 10.10
C ILE A 76 9.22 4.69 10.64
N ALA A 77 10.11 5.52 11.19
CA ALA A 77 9.75 6.84 11.71
C ALA A 77 9.14 7.74 10.62
N ASN A 78 9.66 7.66 9.39
CA ASN A 78 9.10 8.38 8.25
C ASN A 78 7.64 8.01 8.01
N PHE A 79 7.31 6.72 8.02
CA PHE A 79 5.95 6.28 7.76
C PHE A 79 5.01 6.65 8.91
N VAL A 80 5.38 6.29 10.14
CA VAL A 80 4.57 6.51 11.34
C VAL A 80 4.27 7.99 11.59
N ASP A 81 5.26 8.87 11.37
CA ASP A 81 5.09 10.30 11.66
C ASP A 81 4.22 11.05 10.63
N ASN A 82 3.87 10.41 9.50
CA ASN A 82 3.09 11.04 8.42
C ASN A 82 1.79 10.30 8.09
N VAL A 83 1.60 9.08 8.59
CA VAL A 83 0.42 8.26 8.28
C VAL A 83 -0.32 7.94 9.58
N GLU A 84 -1.42 8.64 9.80
CA GLU A 84 -2.40 8.29 10.83
C GLU A 84 -3.56 7.53 10.16
N LEU A 85 -3.77 6.28 10.58
CA LEU A 85 -4.85 5.43 10.06
C LEU A 85 -6.14 5.68 10.83
N GLU A 86 -7.25 5.67 10.11
CA GLU A 86 -8.61 5.69 10.64
C GLU A 86 -9.36 4.42 10.28
N ALA A 87 -10.45 4.15 11.02
CA ALA A 87 -11.29 2.99 10.77
C ALA A 87 -11.69 2.92 9.29
N GLY A 88 -11.45 1.76 8.66
CA GLY A 88 -11.71 1.54 7.24
C GLY A 88 -10.57 1.90 6.28
N ASP A 89 -9.48 2.52 6.75
CA ASP A 89 -8.25 2.68 5.95
C ASP A 89 -7.58 1.32 5.71
N LEU A 90 -6.94 1.15 4.56
CA LEU A 90 -6.21 -0.06 4.20
C LEU A 90 -4.92 -0.20 5.02
N PRO A 91 -4.42 -1.43 5.21
CA PRO A 91 -3.14 -1.65 5.87
C PRO A 91 -2.00 -0.89 5.20
N PRO A 92 -0.97 -0.48 5.97
CA PRO A 92 0.27 0.05 5.43
C PRO A 92 0.87 -0.88 4.38
N VAL A 93 1.43 -0.33 3.31
CA VAL A 93 2.11 -1.12 2.27
C VAL A 93 3.61 -0.88 2.32
N LEU A 94 4.42 -1.94 2.26
CA LEU A 94 5.86 -1.86 2.02
C LEU A 94 6.16 -2.19 0.57
N ASP A 95 6.58 -1.19 -0.21
CA ASP A 95 7.02 -1.36 -1.59
C ASP A 95 8.51 -1.74 -1.63
N VAL A 96 8.83 -2.95 -2.09
CA VAL A 96 10.19 -3.46 -2.23
C VAL A 96 10.46 -3.92 -3.65
N GLU A 97 11.20 -3.11 -4.40
CA GLU A 97 11.54 -3.45 -5.79
C GLU A 97 12.98 -3.13 -6.22
N THR A 98 13.77 -2.55 -5.34
CA THR A 98 15.18 -2.23 -5.60
C THR A 98 16.13 -2.97 -4.66
N TYR A 99 17.39 -3.09 -5.07
CA TYR A 99 18.46 -3.57 -4.21
C TYR A 99 19.20 -2.43 -3.53
N ASP A 100 19.28 -1.24 -4.16
CA ASP A 100 20.09 -0.11 -3.69
C ASP A 100 21.51 -0.48 -3.21
N GLY A 101 22.12 -1.48 -3.87
CA GLY A 101 23.44 -2.02 -3.53
C GLY A 101 23.47 -3.03 -2.38
N ALA A 102 22.35 -3.28 -1.71
CA ALA A 102 22.21 -4.26 -0.64
C ALA A 102 22.09 -5.70 -1.18
N SER A 103 22.52 -6.65 -0.37
CA SER A 103 22.33 -8.08 -0.58
C SER A 103 20.89 -8.51 -0.30
N LYS A 104 20.50 -9.68 -0.82
CA LYS A 104 19.21 -10.31 -0.51
C LYS A 104 18.99 -10.48 1.00
N LEU A 105 20.04 -10.80 1.76
CA LEU A 105 19.94 -11.00 3.21
C LEU A 105 19.65 -9.67 3.93
N GLU A 106 20.31 -8.58 3.52
CA GLU A 106 20.09 -7.24 4.08
C GLU A 106 18.67 -6.76 3.78
N ILE A 107 18.18 -6.97 2.55
CA ILE A 107 16.79 -6.65 2.17
C ILE A 107 15.80 -7.40 3.05
N ILE A 108 15.92 -8.73 3.16
CA ILE A 108 15.01 -9.55 3.99
C ILE A 108 15.07 -9.12 5.47
N SER A 109 16.27 -8.83 5.98
CA SER A 109 16.45 -8.39 7.36
C SER A 109 15.77 -7.03 7.62
N GLY A 110 15.94 -6.08 6.70
CA GLY A 110 15.34 -4.76 6.83
C GLY A 110 13.83 -4.78 6.64
N MET A 111 13.32 -5.56 5.68
CA MET A 111 11.88 -5.80 5.54
C MET A 111 11.27 -6.36 6.82
N ARG A 112 11.89 -7.38 7.43
CA ARG A 112 11.37 -7.97 8.68
C ARG A 112 11.27 -6.94 9.80
N GLN A 113 12.29 -6.08 9.94
CA GLN A 113 12.28 -5.01 10.94
C GLN A 113 11.16 -3.99 10.67
N TRP A 114 11.00 -3.57 9.41
CA TRP A 114 9.96 -2.61 9.03
C TRP A 114 8.56 -3.19 9.24
N LEU A 115 8.28 -4.37 8.67
CA LEU A 115 6.98 -5.04 8.74
C LEU A 115 6.54 -5.28 10.19
N TYR A 116 7.45 -5.79 11.03
CA TYR A 116 7.17 -6.04 12.43
C TYR A 116 6.89 -4.75 13.22
N ALA A 117 7.66 -3.68 12.99
CA ALA A 117 7.46 -2.41 13.68
C ALA A 117 6.13 -1.75 13.30
N ILE A 118 5.75 -1.80 12.02
CA ILE A 118 4.50 -1.23 11.52
C ILE A 118 3.30 -2.08 11.98
N GLU A 119 3.42 -3.41 11.96
CA GLU A 119 2.38 -4.31 12.50
C GLU A 119 2.12 -4.04 13.99
N ILE A 120 3.16 -3.81 14.79
CA ILE A 120 2.99 -3.41 16.20
C ILE A 120 2.33 -2.03 16.32
N HIS A 121 2.77 -1.06 15.51
CA HIS A 121 2.30 0.31 15.64
C HIS A 121 0.80 0.45 15.31
N TYR A 122 0.36 -0.14 14.21
CA TYR A 122 -1.02 -0.05 13.74
C TYR A 122 -1.89 -1.25 14.11
N ASN A 123 -1.33 -2.28 14.75
CA ASN A 123 -2.04 -3.52 15.08
C ASN A 123 -2.75 -4.17 13.87
N VAL A 124 -2.17 -4.02 12.68
CA VAL A 124 -2.65 -4.59 11.42
C VAL A 124 -1.48 -5.06 10.58
N LYS A 125 -1.62 -6.19 9.89
CA LYS A 125 -0.56 -6.76 9.05
C LYS A 125 -0.33 -5.89 7.80
N PRO A 126 0.87 -5.31 7.61
CA PRO A 126 1.18 -4.56 6.40
C PRO A 126 1.14 -5.44 5.15
N ILE A 127 0.76 -4.85 4.03
CA ILE A 127 0.81 -5.47 2.70
C ILE A 127 2.24 -5.33 2.16
N ILE A 128 2.76 -6.36 1.49
CA ILE A 128 4.03 -6.29 0.77
C ILE A 128 3.75 -6.05 -0.71
N TYR A 129 4.18 -4.92 -1.25
CA TYR A 129 4.19 -4.67 -2.69
C TYR A 129 5.56 -5.03 -3.30
N THR A 130 5.55 -5.69 -4.45
CA THR A 130 6.75 -5.92 -5.25
C THR A 130 6.39 -6.34 -6.68
N ASN A 131 7.32 -6.22 -7.63
CA ASN A 131 7.13 -6.83 -8.95
C ASN A 131 7.42 -8.34 -8.92
N LEU A 132 6.72 -9.09 -9.78
CA LEU A 132 6.79 -10.57 -9.83
C LEU A 132 8.24 -11.10 -9.97
N LYS A 133 9.09 -10.42 -10.74
CA LYS A 133 10.48 -10.84 -10.96
C LYS A 133 11.30 -10.69 -9.68
N PHE A 134 11.14 -9.59 -8.97
CA PHE A 134 11.80 -9.34 -7.70
C PHE A 134 11.34 -10.34 -6.64
N PHE A 135 10.03 -10.56 -6.53
CA PHE A 135 9.46 -11.57 -5.63
C PHE A 135 10.10 -12.95 -5.85
N ASN A 136 10.03 -13.48 -7.07
CA ASN A 136 10.49 -14.83 -7.39
C ASN A 136 11.99 -15.03 -7.10
N LYS A 137 12.79 -13.97 -7.24
CA LYS A 137 14.24 -14.02 -7.00
C LYS A 137 14.59 -13.87 -5.51
N ASN A 138 13.90 -12.97 -4.81
CA ASN A 138 14.32 -12.50 -3.50
C ASN A 138 13.42 -12.95 -2.36
N LEU A 139 12.11 -12.99 -2.57
CA LEU A 139 11.12 -13.07 -1.49
C LEU A 139 10.35 -14.39 -1.44
N ALA A 140 10.40 -15.21 -2.50
CA ALA A 140 9.75 -16.51 -2.52
C ALA A 140 10.09 -17.36 -1.27
N GLY A 141 9.06 -17.83 -0.57
CA GLY A 141 9.16 -18.58 0.69
C GLY A 141 9.38 -17.73 1.94
N GLN A 142 9.45 -16.40 1.83
CA GLN A 142 9.51 -15.46 2.95
C GLN A 142 8.13 -14.80 3.16
N PHE A 143 7.88 -14.29 4.38
CA PHE A 143 6.74 -13.43 4.69
C PHE A 143 5.36 -14.02 4.32
N ARG A 144 5.17 -15.34 4.52
CA ARG A 144 3.92 -16.04 4.14
C ARG A 144 2.68 -15.53 4.87
N ASP A 145 2.86 -14.95 6.06
CA ASP A 145 1.76 -14.45 6.89
C ASP A 145 1.42 -12.97 6.63
N TYR A 146 2.01 -12.34 5.60
CA TYR A 146 1.69 -10.97 5.19
C TYR A 146 0.91 -10.98 3.88
N PRO A 147 -0.10 -10.11 3.71
CA PRO A 147 -0.75 -9.89 2.42
C PRO A 147 0.25 -9.44 1.35
N LEU A 148 -0.02 -9.77 0.10
CA LEU A 148 0.90 -9.62 -1.01
C LEU A 148 0.25 -8.92 -2.20
N TRP A 149 0.85 -7.81 -2.60
CA TRP A 149 0.49 -7.04 -3.77
C TRP A 149 1.56 -7.20 -4.86
N ILE A 150 1.21 -7.83 -5.98
CA ILE A 150 2.17 -8.16 -7.05
C ILE A 150 1.97 -7.26 -8.25
N ALA A 151 3.03 -6.59 -8.69
CA ALA A 151 3.08 -5.93 -9.99
C ALA A 151 3.44 -6.92 -11.11
N ARG A 152 2.56 -6.99 -12.10
CA ARG A 152 2.75 -7.74 -13.34
C ARG A 152 1.86 -7.17 -14.45
N TYR A 153 2.45 -6.34 -15.32
CA TYR A 153 1.72 -5.69 -16.41
C TYR A 153 1.40 -6.64 -17.56
N ASN A 154 0.31 -7.39 -17.43
CA ASN A 154 -0.08 -8.44 -18.35
C ASN A 154 -1.56 -8.82 -18.16
N THR A 155 -2.14 -9.60 -19.07
CA THR A 155 -3.52 -10.09 -18.92
C THR A 155 -3.64 -11.42 -18.19
N ARG A 156 -2.53 -12.15 -18.02
CA ARG A 156 -2.52 -13.39 -17.22
C ARG A 156 -2.25 -13.05 -15.76
N GLU A 157 -2.82 -13.81 -14.84
CA GLU A 157 -2.55 -13.61 -13.42
C GLU A 157 -1.07 -13.90 -13.06
N PRO A 158 -0.54 -13.27 -11.99
CA PRO A 158 0.75 -13.63 -11.43
C PRO A 158 0.82 -15.10 -10.99
N ARG A 159 1.93 -15.76 -11.31
CA ARG A 159 2.27 -17.09 -10.78
C ARG A 159 3.55 -16.99 -9.97
N LEU A 160 3.42 -17.15 -8.66
CA LEU A 160 4.51 -16.98 -7.70
C LEU A 160 5.34 -18.25 -7.57
N ALA A 161 6.66 -18.11 -7.45
CA ALA A 161 7.60 -19.23 -7.43
C ALA A 161 7.40 -20.19 -6.23
N ASP A 162 6.78 -19.72 -5.15
CA ASP A 162 6.46 -20.50 -3.95
C ASP A 162 4.98 -20.92 -3.86
N SER A 163 4.24 -20.79 -4.97
CA SER A 163 2.85 -21.25 -5.16
C SER A 163 1.84 -20.69 -4.17
N ARG A 164 2.13 -19.57 -3.50
CA ARG A 164 1.12 -18.85 -2.73
C ARG A 164 0.22 -18.05 -3.66
N GLU A 165 -0.97 -17.74 -3.17
CA GLU A 165 -1.84 -16.74 -3.78
C GLU A 165 -1.33 -15.33 -3.47
N TRP A 166 -1.70 -14.38 -4.33
CA TRP A 166 -1.54 -12.96 -4.10
C TRP A 166 -2.85 -12.40 -3.50
N ASP A 167 -2.85 -11.15 -3.07
CA ASP A 167 -4.05 -10.48 -2.53
C ASP A 167 -4.44 -9.33 -3.46
N PHE A 168 -3.45 -8.57 -3.91
CA PHE A 168 -3.63 -7.51 -4.91
C PHE A 168 -2.75 -7.75 -6.13
N TRP A 169 -3.21 -7.29 -7.30
CA TRP A 169 -2.47 -7.37 -8.54
C TRP A 169 -2.48 -6.02 -9.28
N GLN A 170 -1.31 -5.40 -9.40
CA GLN A 170 -1.11 -4.25 -10.28
C GLN A 170 -0.88 -4.76 -11.71
N TYR A 171 -1.90 -4.61 -12.56
CA TYR A 171 -1.95 -5.25 -13.87
C TYR A 171 -1.66 -4.33 -15.05
N GLY A 172 -1.60 -3.03 -14.82
CA GLY A 172 -1.30 -2.05 -15.86
C GLY A 172 -0.79 -0.74 -15.29
N ASN A 173 0.07 -0.08 -16.05
CA ASN A 173 0.70 1.19 -15.68
C ASN A 173 0.46 2.33 -16.68
N LYS A 174 -0.53 2.12 -17.54
CA LYS A 174 -0.95 3.06 -18.59
C LYS A 174 -2.45 3.25 -18.59
N GLY A 175 -3.05 3.11 -17.40
CA GLY A 175 -4.44 3.41 -17.18
C GLY A 175 -4.71 4.89 -17.41
N THR A 176 -5.93 5.21 -17.81
CA THR A 176 -6.42 6.59 -17.89
C THR A 176 -7.72 6.66 -17.12
N LEU A 177 -7.82 7.59 -16.17
CA LEU A 177 -8.99 7.78 -15.32
C LEU A 177 -9.39 9.26 -15.36
N ALA A 178 -10.68 9.57 -15.46
CA ALA A 178 -11.10 10.96 -15.42
C ALA A 178 -10.72 11.58 -14.08
N GLY A 179 -10.20 12.81 -14.10
CA GLY A 179 -9.68 13.50 -12.93
C GLY A 179 -8.19 13.27 -12.63
N ILE A 180 -7.50 12.41 -13.40
CA ILE A 180 -6.04 12.25 -13.33
C ILE A 180 -5.43 12.58 -14.69
N GLU A 181 -4.49 13.53 -14.72
CA GLU A 181 -3.73 13.81 -15.93
C GLU A 181 -2.60 12.77 -16.12
N GLY A 182 -2.56 12.15 -17.30
CA GLY A 182 -1.53 11.18 -17.66
C GLY A 182 -1.89 9.74 -17.31
N TYR A 183 -0.87 8.92 -17.05
CA TYR A 183 -1.05 7.50 -16.78
C TYR A 183 -1.18 7.23 -15.27
N VAL A 184 -2.06 6.28 -14.94
CA VAL A 184 -2.26 5.75 -13.59
C VAL A 184 -2.09 4.23 -13.59
N ASP A 185 -1.61 3.71 -12.46
CA ASP A 185 -1.46 2.29 -12.23
C ASP A 185 -2.82 1.70 -11.81
N PHE A 186 -3.19 0.56 -12.41
CA PHE A 186 -4.45 -0.12 -12.13
C PHE A 186 -4.22 -1.44 -11.38
N ASN A 187 -5.09 -1.65 -10.39
CA ASN A 187 -5.07 -2.74 -9.45
C ASN A 187 -6.40 -3.49 -9.43
N VAL A 188 -6.32 -4.77 -9.10
CA VAL A 188 -7.47 -5.58 -8.65
C VAL A 188 -7.14 -6.23 -7.31
N PHE A 189 -8.17 -6.51 -6.53
CA PHE A 189 -8.09 -7.33 -5.33
C PHE A 189 -8.69 -8.72 -5.62
N GLN A 190 -8.08 -9.79 -5.10
CA GLN A 190 -8.47 -11.17 -5.39
C GLN A 190 -9.79 -11.59 -4.70
N GLY A 191 -10.23 -10.83 -3.69
CA GLY A 191 -11.49 -11.06 -2.96
C GLY A 191 -12.61 -10.08 -3.32
N ASP A 192 -13.72 -10.22 -2.61
CA ASP A 192 -14.85 -9.28 -2.66
C ASP A 192 -14.66 -8.10 -1.70
N LEU A 193 -15.64 -7.19 -1.68
CA LEU A 193 -15.59 -5.99 -0.84
C LEU A 193 -15.59 -6.33 0.66
N GLU A 194 -16.31 -7.38 1.09
CA GLU A 194 -16.35 -7.82 2.49
C GLU A 194 -14.98 -8.35 2.95
N SER A 195 -14.32 -9.13 2.10
CA SER A 195 -12.97 -9.63 2.34
C SER A 195 -11.95 -8.47 2.42
N LEU A 196 -12.12 -7.44 1.59
CA LEU A 196 -11.30 -6.24 1.63
C LEU A 196 -11.54 -5.43 2.91
N ASP A 197 -12.79 -5.22 3.29
CA ASP A 197 -13.17 -4.51 4.53
C ASP A 197 -12.59 -5.22 5.75
N SER A 198 -12.58 -6.55 5.75
CA SER A 198 -11.97 -7.38 6.81
C SER A 198 -10.46 -7.21 6.94
N MET A 199 -9.78 -6.68 5.90
CA MET A 199 -8.35 -6.34 5.96
C MET A 199 -8.11 -4.94 6.52
N CYS A 200 -9.12 -4.07 6.55
CA CYS A 200 -8.94 -2.67 6.90
C CYS A 200 -8.58 -2.49 8.38
N TYR A 201 -7.90 -1.39 8.66
CA TYR A 201 -7.57 -1.00 10.02
C TYR A 201 -8.84 -0.70 10.80
N GLU A 202 -8.93 -1.26 12.00
CA GLU A 202 -9.97 -0.99 12.98
C GLU A 202 -9.29 -0.61 14.30
N PRO A 203 -9.53 0.61 14.83
CA PRO A 203 -8.96 0.99 16.10
C PRO A 203 -9.49 0.08 17.21
N ALA A 204 -8.63 -0.29 18.14
CA ALA A 204 -9.06 -1.05 19.31
C ALA A 204 -10.19 -0.29 20.03
N ALA A 205 -11.30 -0.99 20.32
CA ALA A 205 -12.43 -0.39 21.01
C ALA A 205 -11.96 0.24 22.33
N VAL A 206 -12.19 1.55 22.48
CA VAL A 206 -11.96 2.22 23.75
C VAL A 206 -13.02 1.72 24.73
N ILE A 207 -12.65 0.80 25.62
CA ILE A 207 -13.51 0.42 26.74
C ILE A 207 -13.51 1.64 27.68
N SER A 208 -14.56 2.44 27.64
CA SER A 208 -14.80 3.45 28.67
C SER A 208 -15.18 2.72 29.96
N GLU A 209 -14.30 2.72 30.94
CA GLU A 209 -14.68 2.37 32.31
C GLU A 209 -15.69 3.42 32.78
N GLN A 210 -16.98 3.06 32.79
CA GLN A 210 -17.97 3.81 33.55
C GLN A 210 -17.62 3.64 35.02
N ARG A 211 -17.01 4.67 35.61
CA ARG A 211 -16.97 4.81 37.06
C ARG A 211 -18.36 5.22 37.52
N GLU A 212 -19.08 4.27 38.11
CA GLU A 212 -20.22 4.57 38.98
C GLU A 212 -19.67 5.16 40.28
N ASP A 213 -19.94 6.44 40.52
CA ASP A 213 -19.89 7.08 41.85
C ASP A 213 -21.32 7.37 42.32
#